data_AF-A0A9J6GNS9-F1
#
_entry.id   AF-A0A9J6GNS9-F1
#
_cell.length_a   1.000
_cell.length_b   1.000
_cell.length_c   1.000
_cell.angle_alpha   90.00
_cell.angle_beta   90.00
_cell.angle_gamma   90.00
#
_symmetry.space_group_name_H-M   'P 1'
#
loop_
_entity.id
_entity.type
_entity.pdbx_description
1 polymer ?
#
loop_
_entity_poly.entity_id
_entity_poly.type
_entity_poly.pdbx_seq_one_letter_code
_entity_poly.pdbx_strand_id
1 'polypeptide(L)'
;MLPALAFLPTADIPDAFEDLLQVFPTEAASVADYFEEVYIGRRRRNGMSTAMFPPAVWSVRDSTLTDLPRTNNPVEAWHRGLQVNSSHHPRPPQLLLQHTLLTPSVRLSLYLLVSWGYFPFC
;
A
#
# COMPACT_ATOMS: atom_id res chain seq x y z
N MET A 1 -1.95 0.11 16.83
CA MET A 1 -2.15 1.57 16.86
C MET A 1 -1.84 2.18 15.49
N LEU A 2 -0.59 2.21 15.02
CA LEU A 2 -0.26 2.77 13.68
C LEU A 2 -1.00 2.14 12.48
N PRO A 3 -1.21 0.81 12.40
CA PRO A 3 -1.92 0.22 11.25
C PRO A 3 -3.39 0.69 11.12
N ALA A 4 -3.99 1.20 12.20
CA ALA A 4 -5.37 1.70 12.16
C ALA A 4 -5.51 2.96 11.29
N LEU A 5 -4.43 3.72 11.09
CA LEU A 5 -4.41 4.92 10.24
C LEU A 5 -4.74 4.61 8.79
N ALA A 6 -4.50 3.37 8.32
CA ALA A 6 -4.80 2.97 6.93
C ALA A 6 -6.29 2.97 6.62
N PHE A 7 -7.16 3.00 7.63
CA PHE A 7 -8.61 3.00 7.47
C PHE A 7 -9.21 4.40 7.57
N LEU A 8 -8.39 5.44 7.73
CA LEU A 8 -8.86 6.82 7.76
C LEU A 8 -8.81 7.45 6.35
N PRO A 9 -9.67 8.44 6.08
CA PRO A 9 -9.49 9.32 4.93
C PRO A 9 -8.09 9.92 4.94
N THR A 10 -7.46 10.03 3.75
CA THR A 10 -6.08 10.55 3.60
C THR A 10 -5.87 11.90 4.27
N ALA A 11 -6.90 12.75 4.28
CA ALA A 11 -6.86 14.08 4.89
C ALA A 11 -6.78 14.05 6.43
N ASP A 12 -7.33 13.02 7.07
CA ASP A 12 -7.47 12.94 8.53
C ASP A 12 -6.28 12.22 9.18
N ILE A 13 -5.48 11.49 8.38
CA ILE A 13 -4.33 10.70 8.84
C ILE A 13 -3.29 11.53 9.61
N PRO A 14 -2.88 12.74 9.17
CA PRO A 14 -1.89 13.53 9.89
C PRO A 14 -2.37 13.94 11.28
N ASP A 15 -3.62 14.39 11.40
CA ASP A 15 -4.16 14.85 12.68
C ASP A 15 -4.41 13.67 13.63
N ALA A 16 -4.93 12.54 13.12
CA ALA A 16 -5.09 11.32 13.90
C ALA A 16 -3.75 10.72 14.38
N PHE A 17 -2.67 10.92 13.63
CA PHE A 17 -1.33 10.52 14.06
C PHE A 17 -0.83 11.37 15.23
N GLU A 18 -1.03 12.69 15.21
CA GLU A 18 -0.70 13.58 16.33
C GLU A 18 -1.44 13.20 17.62
N ASP A 19 -2.73 12.87 17.50
CA ASP A 19 -3.52 12.36 18.63
C ASP A 19 -2.95 11.03 19.17
N LEU A 20 -2.50 10.17 18.26
CA LEU A 20 -1.91 8.87 18.59
C LEU A 20 -0.56 9.02 19.30
N LEU A 21 0.22 10.06 19.00
CA LEU A 21 1.49 10.36 19.66
C LEU A 21 1.31 10.64 21.16
N GLN A 22 0.17 11.18 21.60
CA GLN A 22 -0.11 11.47 23.01
C GLN A 22 -0.14 10.22 23.90
N VAL A 23 -0.46 9.07 23.29
CA VAL A 23 -0.55 7.78 23.97
C VAL A 23 0.53 6.79 23.49
N PHE A 24 1.44 7.24 22.63
CA PHE A 24 2.49 6.39 22.07
C PHE A 24 3.59 6.16 23.10
N PRO A 25 4.08 4.91 23.26
CA PRO A 25 5.12 4.62 24.24
C PRO A 25 6.41 5.36 23.91
N THR A 26 6.96 6.05 24.91
CA THR A 26 8.19 6.85 24.77
C THR A 26 9.38 5.99 24.35
N GLU A 27 9.43 4.73 24.78
CA GLU A 27 10.46 3.76 24.42
C GLU A 27 10.50 3.46 22.92
N ALA A 28 9.38 3.71 22.22
CA ALA A 28 9.25 3.52 20.78
C ALA A 28 9.20 4.85 20.00
N ALA A 29 9.57 5.98 20.60
CA ALA A 29 9.53 7.30 19.95
C ALA A 29 10.26 7.31 18.59
N SER A 30 11.37 6.58 18.45
CA SER A 30 12.10 6.44 17.19
C SER A 30 11.28 5.81 16.06
N VAL A 31 10.35 4.91 16.39
CA VAL A 31 9.42 4.30 15.42
C VAL A 31 8.40 5.32 14.95
N ALA A 32 7.89 6.15 15.87
CA ALA A 32 6.98 7.23 15.53
C ALA A 32 7.66 8.30 14.65
N ASP A 33 8.87 8.73 15.00
CA ASP A 33 9.67 9.66 14.20
C ASP A 33 9.91 9.14 12.78
N TYR A 34 10.32 7.88 12.67
CA TYR A 34 10.49 7.22 11.37
C TYR A 34 9.19 7.17 10.58
N PHE A 35 8.08 6.81 11.25
CA PHE A 35 6.78 6.70 10.59
C PHE A 35 6.28 8.05 10.07
N GLU A 36 6.44 9.10 10.87
CA GLU A 36 6.12 10.47 10.50
C GLU A 36 6.92 10.91 9.27
N GLU A 37 8.25 10.69 9.27
CA GLU A 37 9.12 11.11 8.17
C GLU A 37 8.81 10.37 6.86
N VAL A 38 8.60 9.06 6.93
CA VAL A 38 8.50 8.19 5.76
C VAL A 38 7.09 8.13 5.17
N TYR A 39 6.05 8.09 6.01
CA TYR A 39 4.68 7.76 5.58
C TYR A 39 3.69 8.92 5.66
N ILE A 40 3.96 9.95 6.47
CA ILE A 40 3.04 11.08 6.69
C ILE A 40 3.60 12.36 6.09
N GLY A 41 4.88 12.62 6.35
CA GLY A 41 5.57 13.88 6.11
C GLY A 41 5.62 14.74 7.38
N ARG A 42 6.68 15.55 7.54
CA ARG A 42 6.79 16.49 8.66
C ARG A 42 6.18 17.85 8.33
N ARG A 43 5.36 18.41 9.21
CA ARG A 43 4.92 19.81 9.11
C ARG A 43 6.12 20.73 9.33
N ARG A 44 6.56 21.46 8.30
CA ARG A 44 7.60 22.49 8.39
C ARG A 44 6.97 23.88 8.29
N ARG A 45 7.72 24.93 8.67
CA ARG A 45 7.28 26.35 8.56
C ARG A 45 6.79 26.75 7.16
N ASN A 46 7.18 26.01 6.12
CA ASN A 46 6.92 26.32 4.72
C ASN A 46 5.90 25.37 4.08
N GLY A 47 5.23 24.52 4.88
CA GLY A 47 4.31 23.48 4.42
C GLY A 47 4.73 22.08 4.87
N MET A 48 4.07 21.06 4.33
CA MET A 48 4.36 19.65 4.64
C MET A 48 5.59 19.17 3.86
N SER A 49 6.54 18.51 4.53
CA SER A 49 7.60 17.77 3.85
C SER A 49 6.97 16.63 3.04
N THR A 50 7.43 16.41 1.81
CA THR A 50 6.97 15.28 1.00
C THR A 50 7.40 13.97 1.67
N ALA A 51 6.43 13.14 2.06
CA ALA A 51 6.67 11.78 2.53
C ALA A 51 7.19 10.91 1.38
N MET A 52 8.04 9.93 1.68
CA MET A 52 8.49 8.95 0.70
C MET A 52 7.31 8.10 0.19
N PHE A 53 6.40 7.75 1.09
CA PHE A 53 5.19 6.99 0.80
C PHE A 53 3.97 7.72 1.37
N PRO A 54 3.40 8.69 0.65
CA PRO A 54 2.30 9.51 1.17
C PRO A 54 1.03 8.69 1.42
N PRO A 55 0.12 9.13 2.30
CA PRO A 55 -1.04 8.31 2.69
C PRO A 55 -1.97 7.92 1.54
N ALA A 56 -1.95 8.66 0.44
CA ALA A 56 -2.67 8.32 -0.80
C ALA A 56 -2.23 7.00 -1.45
N VAL A 57 -1.01 6.50 -1.17
CA VAL A 57 -0.53 5.24 -1.78
C VAL A 57 -0.80 4.02 -0.92
N TRP A 58 -0.99 4.17 0.39
CA TRP A 58 -1.11 3.07 1.33
C TRP A 58 -2.42 3.03 2.12
N SER A 59 -3.20 4.11 2.16
CA SER A 59 -4.55 4.07 2.76
C SER A 59 -5.44 3.10 2.00
N VAL A 60 -6.16 2.27 2.74
CA VAL A 60 -7.11 1.29 2.22
C VAL A 60 -8.56 1.72 2.41
N ARG A 61 -8.79 2.95 2.89
CA ARG A 61 -10.13 3.48 3.18
C ARG A 61 -11.04 3.42 1.96
N ASP A 62 -10.59 3.90 0.81
CA ASP A 62 -11.44 3.90 -0.39
C ASP A 62 -11.67 2.47 -0.90
N SER A 63 -10.60 1.67 -0.96
CA SER A 63 -10.69 0.26 -1.36
C SER A 63 -11.65 -0.56 -0.50
N THR A 64 -11.71 -0.28 0.81
CA THR A 64 -12.64 -0.94 1.73
C THR A 64 -14.08 -0.49 1.54
N LEU A 65 -14.32 0.77 1.17
CA LEU A 65 -15.66 1.27 0.83
C LEU A 65 -16.19 0.71 -0.50
N THR A 66 -15.32 0.59 -1.49
CA THR A 66 -15.67 0.18 -2.85
C THR A 66 -15.63 -1.33 -3.06
N ASP A 67 -15.45 -2.10 -1.98
CA ASP A 67 -15.26 -3.56 -1.98
C ASP A 67 -14.23 -4.04 -3.01
N LEU A 68 -13.17 -3.25 -3.22
CA LEU A 68 -12.10 -3.64 -4.11
C LEU A 68 -11.35 -4.85 -3.51
N PRO A 69 -10.72 -5.70 -4.35
CA PRO A 69 -9.94 -6.83 -3.88
C PRO A 69 -8.93 -6.39 -2.81
N ARG A 70 -9.12 -6.89 -1.58
CA ARG A 70 -8.30 -6.52 -0.41
C ARG A 70 -6.90 -7.12 -0.46
N THR A 71 -6.69 -8.10 -1.33
CA THR A 71 -5.43 -8.83 -1.46
C THR A 71 -5.01 -8.90 -2.92
N ASN A 72 -3.70 -9.00 -3.12
CA ASN A 72 -3.06 -9.25 -4.40
C ASN A 72 -3.38 -10.66 -4.97
N ASN A 73 -4.29 -11.44 -4.39
CA ASN A 73 -4.62 -12.82 -4.79
C ASN A 73 -4.80 -13.00 -6.31
N PRO A 74 -5.49 -12.10 -7.03
CA PRO A 74 -5.60 -12.19 -8.49
C PRO A 74 -4.26 -12.02 -9.20
N VAL A 75 -3.40 -11.12 -8.70
CA VAL A 75 -2.05 -10.88 -9.23
C VAL A 75 -1.14 -12.07 -8.94
N GLU A 76 -1.21 -12.65 -7.74
CA GLU A 76 -0.49 -13.87 -7.40
C GLU A 76 -0.94 -15.06 -8.25
N ALA A 77 -2.26 -15.20 -8.47
CA ALA A 77 -2.81 -16.24 -9.33
C ALA A 77 -2.32 -16.08 -10.78
N TRP A 78 -2.28 -14.85 -11.29
CA TRP A 78 -1.72 -14.56 -12.61
C TRP A 78 -0.23 -14.88 -12.67
N HIS A 79 0.55 -14.48 -11.67
CA HIS A 79 1.98 -14.76 -11.62
C HIS A 79 2.27 -16.26 -11.54
N ARG A 80 1.51 -17.01 -10.73
CA ARG A 80 1.55 -18.48 -10.69
C ARG A 80 1.21 -19.08 -12.06
N GLY A 81 0.16 -18.59 -12.72
CA GLY A 81 -0.23 -19.05 -14.06
C GLY A 81 0.84 -18.80 -15.12
N LEU A 82 1.50 -17.64 -15.08
CA LEU A 82 2.63 -17.34 -15.96
C LEU A 82 3.84 -18.23 -15.70
N GLN A 83 4.21 -18.44 -14.43
CA GLN A 83 5.35 -19.31 -14.09
C GLN A 83 5.13 -20.72 -14.65
N VAL A 84 3.96 -21.31 -14.40
CA VAL A 84 3.58 -22.63 -14.92
C VAL A 84 3.63 -22.69 -16.46
N ASN A 85 3.19 -21.63 -17.12
CA ASN A 85 3.17 -21.53 -18.58
C ASN A 85 4.53 -21.19 -19.21
N SER A 86 5.46 -20.60 -18.47
CA SER A 86 6.82 -20.29 -18.93
C SER A 86 7.78 -21.48 -18.77
N SER A 87 7.51 -22.39 -17.82
CA SER A 87 8.27 -23.64 -17.64
C SER A 87 7.95 -24.71 -18.69
N HIS A 88 6.88 -24.55 -19.47
CA HIS A 88 6.53 -25.42 -20.60
C HIS A 88 6.52 -24.56 -21.88
N HIS A 89 7.18 -25.00 -22.95
CA HIS A 89 7.32 -24.25 -24.21
C HIS A 89 6.06 -23.45 -24.63
N PRO A 90 6.21 -22.22 -25.18
CA PRO A 90 5.14 -21.26 -25.28
C PRO A 90 4.10 -21.70 -26.32
N ARG A 91 2.87 -21.88 -25.88
CA ARG A 91 1.70 -21.65 -26.73
C ARG A 91 0.94 -20.48 -26.13
N PRO A 92 0.74 -19.37 -26.83
CA PRO A 92 -0.08 -18.29 -26.30
C PRO A 92 -1.52 -18.79 -26.19
N PRO A 93 -2.17 -18.75 -25.00
CA PRO A 93 -3.60 -19.00 -24.93
C PRO A 93 -4.32 -17.88 -25.67
N GLN A 94 -5.24 -18.24 -26.56
CA GLN A 94 -6.09 -17.34 -27.36
C GLN A 94 -7.08 -16.49 -26.54
N LEU A 95 -6.81 -16.28 -25.25
CA LEU A 95 -7.59 -15.43 -24.34
C LEU A 95 -7.02 -14.01 -24.22
N LEU A 96 -6.16 -13.61 -25.15
CA LEU A 96 -5.43 -12.33 -25.14
C LEU A 96 -6.22 -11.15 -25.72
N LEU A 97 -7.56 -11.17 -25.71
CA LEU A 97 -8.36 -10.10 -26.32
C LEU A 97 -9.43 -9.45 -25.43
N GLN A 98 -9.49 -9.74 -24.11
CA GLN A 98 -10.51 -9.10 -23.25
C GLN A 98 -9.99 -8.36 -22.01
N HIS A 99 -8.73 -8.53 -21.59
CA HIS A 99 -8.20 -7.90 -20.36
C HIS A 99 -6.94 -7.04 -20.56
N THR A 100 -6.68 -6.57 -21.77
CA THR A 100 -5.64 -5.57 -22.10
C THR A 100 -6.03 -4.15 -21.69
N LEU A 101 -6.60 -4.00 -20.49
CA LEU A 101 -6.66 -2.72 -19.80
C LEU A 101 -6.09 -2.98 -18.41
N LEU A 102 -4.80 -2.67 -18.26
CA LEU A 102 -4.16 -2.50 -16.97
C LEU A 102 -5.01 -1.52 -16.17
N THR A 103 -5.87 -2.04 -15.30
CA THR A 103 -6.64 -1.21 -14.40
C THR A 103 -5.66 -0.54 -13.44
N PRO A 104 -5.89 0.72 -13.05
CA PRO A 104 -5.00 1.46 -12.15
C PRO A 104 -4.69 0.70 -10.84
N SER A 105 -5.57 -0.23 -10.43
CA SER A 105 -5.39 -1.16 -9.32
C SER A 105 -4.17 -2.08 -9.45
N VAL A 106 -3.84 -2.55 -10.66
CA VAL A 106 -2.66 -3.42 -10.89
C VAL A 106 -1.35 -2.62 -10.71
N ARG A 107 -1.37 -1.33 -11.04
CA ARG A 107 -0.21 -0.43 -10.91
C ARG A 107 0.09 -0.10 -9.45
N LEU A 108 -0.96 0.16 -8.65
CA LEU A 108 -0.83 0.41 -7.21
C LEU A 108 -0.34 -0.84 -6.46
N SER A 109 -0.84 -2.03 -6.83
CA SER A 109 -0.45 -3.28 -6.17
C SER A 109 1.02 -3.68 -6.42
N LEU A 110 1.58 -3.34 -7.59
CA LEU A 110 3.00 -3.55 -7.87
C LEU A 110 3.90 -2.57 -7.09
N TYR A 111 3.46 -1.32 -6.92
CA TYR A 111 4.17 -0.32 -6.11
C TYR A 111 4.17 -0.66 -4.62
N LEU A 112 3.06 -1.20 -4.11
CA LEU A 112 2.96 -1.69 -2.73
C LEU A 112 3.87 -2.90 -2.50
N LEU A 113 3.96 -3.86 -3.43
CA LEU A 113 4.87 -5.02 -3.32
C LEU A 113 6.35 -4.65 -3.30
N VAL A 114 6.76 -3.59 -4.01
CA VAL A 114 8.15 -3.12 -4.02
C VAL A 114 8.45 -2.23 -2.79
N SER A 115 7.45 -1.52 -2.26
CA SER A 115 7.61 -0.65 -1.08
C SER A 115 7.45 -1.40 0.25
N TRP A 116 6.74 -2.53 0.25
CA TRP A 116 6.54 -3.45 1.38
C TRP A 116 7.25 -4.79 1.13
N GLY A 117 8.52 -4.75 0.76
CA GLY A 117 9.38 -5.92 0.89
C GLY A 117 9.46 -6.33 2.36
N TYR A 118 8.89 -7.49 2.68
CA TYR A 118 8.97 -8.19 3.97
C TYR A 118 8.14 -7.62 5.14
N PHE A 119 6.85 -7.90 5.15
CA PHE A 119 6.15 -8.21 6.40
C PHE A 119 5.36 -9.51 6.21
N PRO A 120 5.85 -10.66 6.72
CA PRO A 120 5.06 -11.88 6.73
C PRO A 120 4.03 -11.72 7.86
N PHE A 121 2.78 -11.48 7.51
CA PHE A 121 1.69 -11.81 8.43
C PHE A 121 1.32 -13.26 8.18
N CYS A 122 1.64 -14.08 9.18
CA CYS A 122 1.16 -15.45 9.33
C CYS A 122 -0.37 -15.52 9.30
#